data_AF-A0A972VXB3-F1
#
_entry.id   AF-A0A972VXB3-F1
#
_cell.length_a   1.000
_cell.length_b   1.000
_cell.length_c   1.000
_cell.angle_alpha   90.00
_cell.angle_beta   90.00
_cell.angle_gamma   90.00
#
_symmetry.space_group_name_H-M   'P 1'
#
loop_
_entity.id
_entity.type
_entity.pdbx_description
1 polymer ?
#
loop_
_entity_poly.entity_id
_entity_poly.type
_entity_poly.pdbx_seq_one_letter_code
_entity_poly.pdbx_strand_id
1 'polypeptide(L)'
;MTFLTNHSLEDAVADVYRLTSAEVTLRLQVDPELRLCAAEVRRRRSAFGSNVIIETSKPPIWRLLLAQFQDVMIVVLLAAAVISGLIGEWLDTLIILFIVLLNGVIGAVQAYRAERAVAALKAMGTTESQVVRDGRLCRF
;
A
#
# COMPACT_ATOMS: atom_id res chain seq x y z
N MET A 1 -16.10 -16.24 -3.82
CA MET A 1 -15.85 -16.71 -5.20
C MET A 1 -15.01 -15.71 -6.01
N THR A 2 -13.92 -15.19 -5.42
CA THR A 2 -13.05 -14.18 -6.08
C THR A 2 -11.59 -14.66 -6.19
N PHE A 3 -11.29 -15.86 -5.69
CA PHE A 3 -9.92 -16.39 -5.58
C PHE A 3 -9.52 -17.34 -6.71
N LEU A 4 -10.44 -17.72 -7.63
CA LEU A 4 -10.14 -18.70 -8.69
C LEU A 4 -9.76 -18.08 -10.04
N THR A 5 -9.86 -16.76 -10.21
CA THR A 5 -9.56 -16.09 -11.49
C THR A 5 -8.15 -15.51 -11.56
N ASN A 6 -7.49 -15.27 -10.41
CA ASN A 6 -6.17 -14.61 -10.38
C ASN A 6 -5.02 -15.58 -10.69
N HIS A 7 -5.13 -16.83 -10.23
CA HIS A 7 -4.10 -17.86 -10.41
C HIS A 7 -3.82 -18.16 -11.90
N SER A 8 -4.86 -18.12 -12.74
CA SER A 8 -4.75 -18.40 -14.18
C SER A 8 -3.97 -17.33 -14.96
N LEU A 9 -3.87 -16.09 -14.46
CA LEU A 9 -3.02 -15.05 -15.04
C LEU A 9 -1.61 -15.08 -14.45
N GLU A 10 -1.46 -15.36 -13.17
CA GLU A 10 -0.13 -15.54 -12.56
C GLU A 10 0.62 -16.67 -13.29
N ASP A 11 -0.06 -17.78 -13.59
CA ASP A 11 0.51 -18.88 -14.37
C ASP A 11 0.70 -18.52 -15.85
N ALA A 12 -0.19 -17.72 -16.44
CA ALA A 12 -0.06 -17.29 -17.83
C ALA A 12 1.06 -16.27 -18.06
N VAL A 13 1.37 -15.46 -17.05
CA VAL A 13 2.40 -14.40 -17.07
C VAL A 13 3.72 -14.84 -16.42
N ALA A 14 3.72 -15.97 -15.70
CA ALA A 14 4.92 -16.59 -15.17
C ALA A 14 5.94 -16.85 -16.28
N ASP A 15 7.16 -16.36 -16.06
CA ASP A 15 8.31 -16.46 -16.98
C ASP A 15 8.09 -15.89 -18.39
N VAL A 16 7.10 -15.00 -18.59
CA VAL A 16 6.86 -14.31 -19.87
C VAL A 16 8.08 -13.50 -20.33
N TYR A 17 8.93 -13.03 -19.42
CA TYR A 17 10.18 -12.33 -19.73
C TYR A 17 11.24 -13.22 -20.41
N ARG A 18 11.04 -14.55 -20.46
CA ARG A 18 11.92 -15.50 -21.15
C ARG A 18 11.43 -15.88 -22.54
N LEU A 19 10.20 -15.50 -22.89
CA LEU A 19 9.56 -15.86 -24.16
C LEU A 19 9.80 -14.81 -25.23
N THR A 20 9.74 -15.21 -26.49
CA THR A 20 9.76 -14.30 -27.63
C THR A 20 8.43 -13.55 -27.78
N SER A 21 8.44 -12.39 -28.44
CA SER A 21 7.23 -11.57 -28.63
C SER A 21 6.08 -12.33 -29.31
N ALA A 22 6.39 -13.24 -30.24
CA ALA A 22 5.41 -14.09 -30.91
C ALA A 22 4.76 -15.10 -29.94
N GLU A 23 5.56 -15.74 -29.09
CA GLU A 23 5.08 -16.71 -28.09
C GLU A 23 4.20 -16.04 -27.03
N VAL A 24 4.57 -14.83 -26.58
CA VAL A 24 3.78 -14.05 -25.62
C VAL A 24 2.42 -13.68 -26.22
N THR A 25 2.40 -13.26 -27.48
CA THR A 25 1.19 -12.85 -28.19
C THR A 25 0.22 -14.04 -28.37
N LEU A 26 0.75 -15.22 -28.69
CA LEU A 26 -0.01 -16.47 -28.75
C LEU A 26 -0.55 -16.87 -27.38
N ARG A 27 0.29 -16.83 -26.33
CA ARG A 27 -0.06 -17.24 -24.96
C ARG A 27 -1.10 -16.33 -24.32
N LEU A 28 -1.03 -15.02 -24.58
CA LEU A 28 -1.99 -14.03 -24.08
C LEU A 28 -3.21 -13.85 -25.00
N GLN A 29 -3.28 -14.62 -26.09
CA GLN A 29 -4.33 -14.56 -27.12
C GLN A 29 -4.59 -13.11 -27.58
N VAL A 30 -3.52 -12.42 -27.92
CA VAL A 30 -3.56 -11.05 -28.45
C VAL A 30 -3.30 -11.13 -29.95
N ASP A 31 -3.97 -10.31 -30.74
CA ASP A 31 -3.64 -10.17 -32.16
C ASP A 31 -2.40 -9.27 -32.32
N PRO A 32 -1.34 -9.70 -33.04
CA PRO A 32 -0.14 -8.88 -33.22
C PRO A 32 -0.40 -7.53 -33.91
N GLU A 33 -1.37 -7.47 -34.82
CA GLU A 33 -1.66 -6.30 -35.66
C GLU A 33 -2.81 -5.46 -35.08
N LEU A 34 -3.92 -6.11 -34.71
CA LEU A 34 -5.12 -5.43 -34.23
C LEU A 34 -5.11 -5.17 -32.72
N ARG A 35 -4.23 -5.84 -31.98
CA ARG A 35 -4.19 -5.88 -30.51
C ARG A 35 -5.55 -6.33 -29.94
N LEU A 36 -5.88 -5.91 -28.72
CA LEU A 36 -7.12 -6.32 -28.05
C LEU A 36 -8.29 -5.44 -28.48
N CYS A 37 -9.44 -6.08 -28.75
CA CYS A 37 -10.67 -5.36 -29.05
C CYS A 37 -11.35 -4.82 -27.80
N ALA A 38 -12.16 -3.76 -27.96
CA ALA A 38 -12.85 -3.13 -26.83
C ALA A 38 -13.74 -4.09 -26.01
N ALA A 39 -14.32 -5.10 -26.66
CA ALA A 39 -15.14 -6.11 -25.98
C ALA A 39 -14.29 -7.03 -25.09
N GLU A 40 -13.14 -7.46 -25.59
CA GLU A 40 -12.19 -8.28 -24.84
C GLU A 40 -11.58 -7.52 -23.67
N VAL A 41 -11.26 -6.23 -23.86
CA VAL A 41 -10.79 -5.36 -22.77
C VAL A 41 -11.83 -5.24 -21.66
N ARG A 42 -13.11 -5.05 -21.99
CA ARG A 42 -14.18 -5.01 -20.98
C ARG A 42 -14.29 -6.35 -20.24
N ARG A 43 -14.26 -7.47 -20.97
CA ARG A 43 -14.29 -8.82 -20.37
C ARG A 43 -13.14 -9.03 -19.39
N ARG A 44 -11.92 -8.70 -19.82
CA ARG A 44 -10.71 -8.81 -18.99
C ARG A 44 -10.77 -7.86 -17.79
N ARG A 45 -11.21 -6.61 -17.95
CA ARG A 45 -11.35 -5.66 -16.84
C ARG A 45 -12.39 -6.12 -15.80
N SER A 46 -13.47 -6.76 -16.23
CA SER A 46 -14.46 -7.37 -15.30
C SER A 46 -13.90 -8.60 -14.58
N ALA A 47 -13.05 -9.39 -15.23
CA ALA A 47 -12.45 -10.58 -14.65
C ALA A 47 -11.28 -10.28 -13.70
N PHE A 48 -10.47 -9.27 -14.01
CA PHE A 48 -9.20 -8.97 -13.33
C PHE A 48 -9.22 -7.70 -12.49
N GLY A 49 -10.28 -6.89 -12.61
CA GLY A 49 -10.37 -5.60 -11.96
C GLY A 49 -9.57 -4.50 -12.67
N SER A 50 -9.64 -3.30 -12.12
CA SER A 50 -8.86 -2.16 -12.60
C SER A 50 -7.42 -2.26 -12.12
N ASN A 51 -6.47 -1.83 -12.94
CA ASN A 51 -5.06 -1.73 -12.56
C ASN A 51 -4.85 -0.54 -11.60
N VAL A 52 -5.35 -0.65 -10.37
CA VAL A 52 -5.32 0.38 -9.33
C VAL A 52 -4.85 -0.26 -8.03
N ILE A 53 -3.90 0.38 -7.35
CA ILE A 53 -3.43 -0.04 -6.03
C ILE A 53 -4.51 0.29 -5.00
N ILE A 54 -5.11 -0.73 -4.38
CA ILE A 54 -6.16 -0.60 -3.36
C ILE A 54 -5.58 0.09 -2.12
N GLU A 55 -6.24 1.15 -1.65
CA GLU A 55 -5.84 1.85 -0.42
C GLU A 55 -6.44 1.19 0.81
N THR A 56 -5.56 0.89 1.79
CA THR A 56 -6.02 0.53 3.14
C THR A 56 -6.33 1.82 3.90
N SER A 57 -7.46 1.85 4.60
CA SER A 57 -7.93 3.02 5.35
C SER A 57 -6.93 3.41 6.44
N LYS A 58 -6.67 4.72 6.57
CA LYS A 58 -5.68 5.26 7.51
C LYS A 58 -6.09 5.00 8.96
N PRO A 59 -5.17 4.56 9.84
CA PRO A 59 -5.43 4.60 11.26
C PRO A 59 -5.50 6.06 11.72
N PRO A 60 -6.56 6.46 12.44
CA PRO A 60 -6.65 7.81 12.99
C PRO A 60 -5.58 8.07 14.05
N ILE A 61 -5.23 9.34 14.29
CA ILE A 61 -4.15 9.75 15.21
C ILE A 61 -4.31 9.14 16.61
N TRP A 62 -5.54 9.10 17.13
CA TRP A 62 -5.83 8.47 18.42
C TRP A 62 -5.48 6.97 18.45
N ARG A 63 -5.64 6.26 17.32
CA ARG A 63 -5.27 4.84 17.20
C ARG A 63 -3.76 4.66 17.18
N LEU A 64 -3.03 5.62 16.62
CA LEU A 64 -1.57 5.64 16.64
C LEU A 64 -1.03 5.87 18.06
N LEU A 65 -1.68 6.75 18.83
CA LEU A 65 -1.41 6.95 20.25
C LEU A 65 -1.76 5.70 21.05
N LEU A 66 -2.90 5.05 20.79
CA LEU A 66 -3.29 3.80 21.45
C LEU A 66 -2.31 2.65 21.17
N ALA A 67 -1.73 2.59 19.97
CA ALA A 67 -0.73 1.60 19.62
C ALA A 67 0.53 1.70 20.50
N GLN A 68 0.88 2.90 20.98
CA GLN A 68 2.01 3.07 21.91
C GLN A 68 1.78 2.40 23.26
N PHE A 69 0.53 2.30 23.73
CA PHE A 69 0.22 1.57 24.98
C PHE A 69 0.31 0.05 24.82
N GLN A 70 0.42 -0.47 23.59
CA GLN A 70 0.70 -1.88 23.34
C GLN A 70 2.20 -2.18 23.33
N ASP A 71 3.05 -1.15 23.30
CA ASP A 71 4.48 -1.30 23.39
C ASP A 71 4.89 -1.57 24.85
N VAL A 72 5.47 -2.74 25.09
CA VAL A 72 5.93 -3.19 26.41
C VAL A 72 6.86 -2.15 27.05
N MET A 73 7.73 -1.50 26.25
CA MET A 73 8.66 -0.49 26.75
C MET A 73 7.91 0.73 27.31
N ILE A 74 6.86 1.17 26.63
CA ILE A 74 6.06 2.34 27.04
C ILE A 74 5.22 2.01 28.28
N VAL A 75 4.67 0.81 28.36
CA VAL A 75 3.95 0.34 29.55
C VAL A 75 4.88 0.35 30.78
N VAL A 76 6.12 -0.07 30.63
CA VAL A 76 7.13 -0.01 31.70
C VAL A 76 7.44 1.43 32.11
N LEU A 77 7.60 2.36 31.15
CA LEU A 77 7.80 3.78 31.44
C LEU A 77 6.60 4.41 32.17
N LEU A 78 5.38 4.08 31.75
CA LEU A 78 4.16 4.52 32.43
C LEU A 78 4.08 3.99 33.85
N ALA A 79 4.43 2.71 34.08
CA ALA A 79 4.49 2.15 35.42
C ALA A 79 5.53 2.88 36.30
N ALA A 80 6.71 3.17 35.75
CA ALA A 80 7.74 3.95 36.45
C ALA A 80 7.26 5.37 36.79
N ALA A 81 6.56 6.05 35.87
CA ALA A 81 5.98 7.36 36.10
C ALA A 81 4.95 7.34 37.23
N VAL A 82 4.09 6.31 37.29
CA VAL A 82 3.11 6.14 38.37
C VAL A 82 3.81 5.93 39.72
N ILE A 83 4.83 5.06 39.77
CA ILE A 83 5.59 4.78 40.99
C ILE A 83 6.30 6.05 41.50
N SER A 84 6.99 6.78 40.61
CA SER A 84 7.67 8.04 40.95
C SER A 84 6.68 9.11 41.44
N GLY A 85 5.50 9.20 40.82
CA GLY A 85 4.44 10.13 41.23
C GLY A 85 3.89 9.81 42.61
N LEU A 86 3.76 8.52 42.96
CA LEU A 86 3.36 8.09 44.30
C LEU A 86 4.42 8.38 45.37
N ILE A 87 5.71 8.37 45.00
CA ILE A 87 6.83 8.74 45.88
C ILE A 87 6.87 10.26 46.11
N GLY A 88 6.16 11.05 45.28
CA GLY A 88 6.11 12.52 45.38
C GLY A 88 7.23 13.21 44.59
N GLU A 89 7.95 12.47 43.74
CA GLU A 89 8.97 13.01 42.84
C GLU A 89 8.31 13.53 41.56
N TRP A 90 7.70 14.71 41.68
CA TRP A 90 6.99 15.36 40.58
C TRP A 90 7.88 15.63 39.37
N LEU A 91 9.16 15.94 39.59
CA LEU A 91 10.10 16.26 38.50
C LEU A 91 10.32 15.04 37.59
N ASP A 92 10.61 13.89 38.17
CA ASP A 92 10.89 12.65 37.44
C ASP A 92 9.66 12.14 36.70
N THR A 93 8.50 12.18 37.37
CA THR A 93 7.20 11.86 36.75
C THR A 93 6.93 12.72 35.52
N LEU A 94 7.21 14.03 35.61
CA LEU A 94 6.94 14.98 34.54
C LEU A 94 7.92 14.81 33.36
N ILE A 95 9.17 14.46 33.63
CA ILE A 95 10.17 14.11 32.61
C ILE A 95 9.73 12.86 31.84
N ILE A 96 9.32 11.79 32.53
CA ILE A 96 8.89 10.54 31.88
C ILE A 96 7.64 10.80 31.02
N LEU A 97 6.65 11.53 31.56
CA LEU A 97 5.45 11.87 30.82
C LEU A 97 5.76 12.69 29.56
N PHE A 98 6.68 13.65 29.67
CA PHE A 98 7.15 14.44 28.54
C PHE A 98 7.81 13.58 27.46
N ILE A 99 8.66 12.62 27.84
CA ILE A 99 9.31 11.70 26.89
C ILE A 99 8.29 10.85 26.14
N VAL A 100 7.30 10.28 26.84
CA VAL A 100 6.23 9.48 26.21
C VAL A 100 5.43 10.33 25.22
N LEU A 101 5.06 11.56 25.62
CA LEU A 101 4.32 12.48 24.76
C LEU A 101 5.12 12.87 23.52
N LEU A 102 6.41 13.16 23.69
CA LEU A 102 7.33 13.48 22.59
C LEU A 102 7.46 12.30 21.63
N ASN A 103 7.55 11.07 22.14
CA ASN A 103 7.60 9.86 21.33
C ASN A 103 6.33 9.70 20.48
N GLY A 104 5.14 9.94 21.06
CA GLY A 104 3.87 9.94 20.34
C GLY A 104 3.84 10.94 19.17
N VAL A 105 4.31 12.16 19.40
CA VAL A 105 4.40 13.19 18.36
C VAL A 105 5.38 12.78 17.27
N ILE A 106 6.58 12.32 17.65
CA ILE A 106 7.59 11.84 16.70
C ILE A 106 7.04 10.68 15.86
N GLY A 107 6.35 9.72 16.48
CA GLY A 107 5.72 8.59 15.80
C GLY A 107 4.65 9.04 14.80
N ALA A 108 3.79 9.99 15.16
CA ALA A 108 2.79 10.56 14.26
C ALA A 108 3.42 11.28 13.06
N VAL A 109 4.49 12.04 13.29
CA VAL A 109 5.24 12.71 12.21
C VAL A 109 5.94 11.69 11.30
N GLN A 110 6.52 10.62 11.85
CA GLN A 110 7.12 9.54 11.07
C GLN A 110 6.09 8.84 10.19
N ALA A 111 4.92 8.51 10.73
CA ALA A 111 3.81 7.94 9.98
C ALA A 111 3.37 8.85 8.83
N TYR A 112 3.19 10.15 9.10
CA TYR A 112 2.84 11.13 8.08
C TYR A 112 3.89 11.25 6.96
N ARG A 113 5.18 11.21 7.31
CA ARG A 113 6.28 11.24 6.34
C ARG A 113 6.31 9.97 5.47
N ALA A 114 6.14 8.80 6.07
CA ALA A 114 6.08 7.54 5.33
C ALA A 114 4.91 7.52 4.34
N GLU A 115 3.74 7.99 4.76
CA GLU A 115 2.58 8.12 3.88
C GLU A 115 2.85 9.07 2.71
N ARG A 116 3.46 10.23 2.95
CA ARG A 116 3.81 11.17 1.87
C ARG A 116 4.79 10.55 0.87
N ALA A 117 5.75 9.74 1.32
CA ALA A 117 6.69 9.07 0.44
C ALA A 117 5.96 8.07 -0.47
N VAL A 118 5.06 7.25 0.10
CA VAL A 118 4.23 6.31 -0.68
C VAL A 118 3.32 7.06 -1.66
N ALA A 119 2.70 8.15 -1.23
CA ALA A 119 1.86 8.97 -2.10
C ALA A 119 2.66 9.59 -3.27
N ALA A 120 3.88 10.06 -3.02
CA ALA A 120 4.76 10.58 -4.06
C ALA A 120 5.15 9.48 -5.07
N LEU A 121 5.50 8.28 -4.60
CA LEU A 121 5.77 7.13 -5.47
C LEU A 121 4.55 6.77 -6.33
N LYS A 122 3.35 6.78 -5.75
CA LYS A 122 2.11 6.56 -6.51
C LYS A 122 1.91 7.64 -7.58
N ALA A 123 2.12 8.91 -7.26
CA ALA A 123 1.97 10.01 -8.22
C ALA A 123 2.92 9.88 -9.42
N MET A 124 4.11 9.27 -9.23
CA MET A 124 5.01 8.93 -10.35
C MET A 124 4.48 7.76 -11.20
N GLY A 125 3.73 6.83 -10.61
CA GLY A 125 3.10 5.70 -11.29
C GLY A 125 1.80 6.05 -12.04
N THR A 126 1.17 7.17 -11.74
CA THR A 126 -0.05 7.67 -12.41
C THR A 126 0.24 8.32 -13.78
N THR A 127 1.14 7.72 -14.57
CA THR A 127 1.38 8.16 -15.94
C THR A 127 0.29 7.57 -16.84
N GLU A 128 -0.40 8.41 -17.63
CA GLU A 128 -1.32 7.92 -18.66
C GLU A 128 -0.60 6.91 -19.55
N SER A 129 -1.17 5.71 -19.66
CA SER A 129 -0.60 4.65 -20.47
C SER A 129 -1.12 4.76 -21.89
N GLN A 130 -0.21 4.78 -22.87
CA GLN A 130 -0.57 4.71 -24.28
C GLN A 130 -0.64 3.24 -24.71
N VAL A 131 -1.83 2.80 -25.12
CA VAL A 131 -2.08 1.43 -25.56
C VAL A 131 -2.76 1.44 -26.92
N VAL A 132 -2.43 0.51 -27.80
CA VAL A 132 -3.20 0.35 -29.06
C VAL A 132 -4.27 -0.70 -28.85
N ARG A 133 -5.49 -0.39 -29.29
CA ARG A 133 -6.67 -1.25 -29.25
C ARG A 133 -7.41 -1.11 -30.57
N ASP A 134 -7.82 -2.23 -31.16
CA ASP A 134 -8.44 -2.24 -32.49
C ASP A 134 -7.62 -1.44 -33.54
N GLY A 135 -6.29 -1.58 -33.50
CA GLY A 135 -5.35 -0.84 -34.35
C GLY A 135 -5.26 0.69 -34.12
N ARG A 136 -5.97 1.25 -33.12
CA ARG A 136 -5.97 2.68 -32.78
C ARG A 136 -5.21 2.98 -31.50
N LEU A 137 -4.43 4.06 -31.48
CA LEU A 137 -3.76 4.53 -30.27
C LEU A 137 -4.79 5.14 -29.31
N CYS A 138 -4.91 4.58 -28.11
CA CYS A 138 -5.77 5.07 -27.03
C CYS A 138 -4.93 5.41 -25.80
N ARG A 139 -5.29 6.50 -25.10
CA ARG A 139 -4.74 6.81 -23.78
C ARG A 139 -5.63 6.22 -22.70
N PHE A 140 -5.03 5.75 -21.61
CA PHE A 140 -5.70 5.02 -20.55
C PHE A 140 -5.14 5.36 -19.18
#